data_AF-M1C0X3-F1
#
_entry.id   AF-M1C0X3-F1
#
_cell.length_a   1.000
_cell.length_b   1.000
_cell.length_c   1.000
_cell.angle_alpha   90.00
_cell.angle_beta   90.00
_cell.angle_gamma   90.00
#
_symmetry.space_group_name_H-M   'P 1'
#
loop_
_entity.id
_entity.type
_entity.pdbx_description
1 polymer ?
#
loop_
_entity_poly.entity_id
_entity_poly.type
_entity_poly.pdbx_seq_one_letter_code
_entity_poly.pdbx_strand_id
1 'polypeptide(L)'
;MIKVTDYELKPGGRNIRVTEETKHEYVDLVADHILTNAIRPQINAFLEGFSELVPRELISIFNDKELELLISGLPEIDSKWTCFSTIAVYTPCCFLRSFL
;
A
#
# COMPACT_ATOMS: atom_id res chain seq x y z
N MET A 1 -6.72 24.39 -11.13
CA MET A 1 -7.43 24.78 -9.90
C MET A 1 -7.57 23.55 -9.02
N ILE A 2 -6.76 23.42 -7.97
CA ILE A 2 -6.99 22.40 -6.95
C ILE A 2 -8.13 22.94 -6.07
N LYS A 3 -9.31 22.32 -6.12
CA LYS A 3 -10.39 22.67 -5.20
C LYS A 3 -10.00 22.14 -3.81
N VAL A 4 -9.72 23.03 -2.87
CA VAL A 4 -9.57 22.66 -1.47
C VAL A 4 -10.97 22.51 -0.89
N THR A 5 -11.45 21.28 -0.79
CA THR A 5 -12.72 20.94 -0.14
C THR A 5 -12.44 20.53 1.31
N ASP A 6 -13.02 21.27 2.25
CA ASP A 6 -12.94 20.93 3.67
C ASP A 6 -13.81 19.70 3.95
N TYR A 7 -13.22 18.68 4.58
CA TYR A 7 -13.89 17.43 4.95
C TYR A 7 -13.97 17.29 6.46
N GLU A 8 -15.17 17.07 6.96
CA GLU A 8 -15.42 16.88 8.39
C GLU A 8 -15.18 15.41 8.77
N LEU A 9 -14.13 15.17 9.57
CA LEU A 9 -13.70 13.81 9.99
C LEU A 9 -14.71 13.10 10.90
N LYS A 10 -15.43 13.87 11.73
CA LYS A 10 -16.50 13.38 12.61
C LYS A 10 -17.59 14.45 12.77
N PRO A 11 -18.85 14.09 13.01
CA PRO A 11 -19.94 15.06 13.12
C PRO A 11 -19.65 16.16 14.14
N GLY A 12 -19.69 17.43 13.72
CA GLY A 12 -19.36 18.58 14.57
C GLY A 12 -17.87 18.70 14.93
N GLY A 13 -17.01 17.92 14.28
CA GLY A 13 -15.56 17.87 14.52
C GLY A 13 -14.86 19.20 14.29
N ARG A 14 -15.41 20.08 13.45
CA ARG A 14 -14.88 21.44 13.26
C ARG A 14 -14.81 22.27 14.55
N ASN A 15 -15.66 21.98 15.52
CA ASN A 15 -15.71 22.70 16.80
C ASN A 15 -14.92 21.99 17.92
N ILE A 16 -14.32 20.83 17.62
CA ILE A 16 -13.63 20.02 18.61
C ILE A 16 -12.13 20.24 18.43
N ARG A 17 -11.49 20.82 19.44
CA ARG A 17 -10.04 21.00 19.43
C ARG A 17 -9.36 19.66 19.69
N VAL A 18 -8.36 19.33 18.88
CA VAL A 18 -7.49 18.17 19.12
C VAL A 18 -6.60 18.46 20.32
N THR A 19 -6.68 17.58 21.31
CA THR A 19 -5.85 17.55 22.53
C THR A 19 -4.88 16.38 22.47
N GLU A 20 -3.95 16.31 23.42
CA GLU A 20 -2.95 15.23 23.46
C GLU A 20 -3.60 13.84 23.63
N GLU A 21 -4.74 13.78 24.34
CA GLU A 21 -5.51 12.56 24.57
C GLU A 21 -6.29 12.13 23.31
N THR A 22 -6.66 13.07 22.45
CA THR A 22 -7.49 12.83 21.24
C THR A 22 -6.68 12.82 19.94
N LYS A 23 -5.37 13.07 20.00
CA LYS A 23 -4.48 13.10 18.82
C LYS A 23 -4.49 11.80 18.03
N HIS A 24 -4.57 10.65 18.72
CA HIS A 24 -4.55 9.34 18.09
C HIS A 24 -5.81 9.14 17.24
N GLU A 25 -6.98 9.42 17.82
CA GLU A 25 -8.26 9.39 17.11
C GLU A 25 -8.23 10.31 15.87
N TYR A 26 -7.67 11.51 15.99
CA TYR A 26 -7.55 12.43 14.86
C TYR A 26 -6.69 11.85 13.74
N VAL A 27 -5.53 11.26 14.07
CA VAL A 27 -4.63 10.65 13.07
C VAL A 27 -5.32 9.48 12.37
N ASP A 28 -6.02 8.63 13.11
CA ASP A 28 -6.73 7.48 12.56
C ASP A 28 -7.84 7.93 11.59
N LEU A 29 -8.62 8.95 11.97
CA LEU A 29 -9.67 9.51 11.10
C LEU A 29 -9.11 10.16 9.84
N VAL A 30 -7.98 10.86 9.94
CA VAL A 30 -7.30 11.44 8.76
C VAL A 30 -6.80 10.33 7.84
N ALA A 31 -6.19 9.29 8.39
CA ALA A 31 -5.71 8.16 7.61
C ALA A 31 -6.87 7.47 6.88
N ASP A 32 -7.98 7.17 7.56
CA ASP A 32 -9.16 6.58 6.91
C ASP A 32 -9.77 7.49 5.84
N HIS A 33 -9.78 8.81 6.07
CA HIS A 33 -10.26 9.74 5.06
C HIS A 33 -9.42 9.70 3.78
N ILE A 34 -8.10 9.77 3.92
CA ILE A 34 -7.16 9.82 2.79
C ILE A 34 -7.11 8.48 2.04
N LEU A 35 -7.09 7.36 2.78
CA LEU A 35 -6.95 6.03 2.21
C LEU A 35 -8.26 5.49 1.63
N THR A 36 -9.40 5.81 2.26
CA THR A 36 -10.69 5.20 1.93
C THR A 36 -11.68 6.22 1.40
N ASN A 37 -12.02 7.25 2.18
CA ASN A 37 -13.21 8.08 1.91
C ASN A 37 -13.03 9.00 0.69
N ALA A 38 -11.83 9.52 0.45
CA ALA A 38 -11.54 10.41 -0.69
C ALA A 38 -11.73 9.74 -2.06
N ILE A 39 -11.54 8.42 -2.13
CA ILE A 39 -11.59 7.62 -3.36
C ILE A 39 -12.63 6.49 -3.30
N ARG A 40 -13.59 6.60 -2.36
CA ARG A 40 -14.59 5.56 -2.10
C ARG A 40 -15.44 5.19 -3.31
N PRO A 41 -15.89 6.13 -4.18
CA PRO A 41 -16.61 5.77 -5.40
C PRO A 41 -15.80 4.85 -6.33
N GLN A 42 -14.50 5.11 -6.48
CA GLN A 42 -13.60 4.34 -7.32
C GLN A 42 -13.32 2.96 -6.73
N ILE A 43 -13.10 2.89 -5.41
CA ILE A 43 -12.96 1.62 -4.69
C ILE A 43 -14.22 0.76 -4.86
N ASN A 44 -15.40 1.34 -4.68
CA ASN A 44 -16.66 0.61 -4.81
C ASN A 44 -16.87 0.07 -6.24
N ALA A 45 -16.64 0.91 -7.26
CA ALA A 45 -16.76 0.48 -8.65
C ALA A 45 -15.77 -0.64 -9.01
N PHE A 46 -14.53 -0.57 -8.49
CA PHE A 46 -13.55 -1.64 -8.64
C PHE A 46 -14.01 -2.93 -7.96
N LEU A 47 -14.49 -2.85 -6.71
CA LEU A 47 -14.97 -4.01 -5.96
C LEU A 47 -16.20 -4.66 -6.60
N GLU A 48 -17.09 -3.86 -7.20
CA GLU A 48 -18.25 -4.35 -7.95
C GLU A 48 -17.80 -5.16 -9.17
N GLY A 49 -17.00 -4.56 -10.06
CA GLY A 49 -16.50 -5.25 -11.25
C GLY A 49 -15.61 -6.46 -10.93
N PHE A 50 -14.83 -6.39 -9.84
CA PHE A 50 -14.04 -7.52 -9.38
C PHE A 50 -14.93 -8.67 -8.85
N SER A 51 -15.99 -8.35 -8.11
CA SER A 51 -16.93 -9.35 -7.57
C SER A 51 -17.81 -10.00 -8.65
N GLU A 52 -18.05 -9.33 -9.77
CA GLU A 52 -18.73 -9.91 -10.94
C GLU A 52 -17.90 -11.02 -11.60
N LEU A 53 -16.57 -10.86 -11.62
CA LEU A 53 -15.66 -11.83 -12.24
C LEU A 53 -15.25 -12.94 -11.26
N VAL A 54 -14.96 -12.57 -10.01
CA VAL A 54 -14.44 -13.48 -8.99
C VAL A 54 -15.34 -13.44 -7.74
N PRO A 55 -16.00 -14.55 -7.38
CA PRO A 55 -16.80 -14.63 -6.16
C PRO A 55 -16.02 -14.27 -4.90
N ARG A 56 -16.63 -13.50 -3.99
CA ARG A 56 -15.98 -13.04 -2.76
C ARG A 56 -15.53 -14.17 -1.85
N GLU A 57 -16.24 -15.29 -1.85
CA GLU A 57 -15.94 -16.45 -1.02
C GLU A 57 -14.54 -17.00 -1.33
N LEU A 58 -14.14 -17.00 -2.61
CA LEU A 58 -12.83 -17.47 -3.05
C LEU A 58 -11.69 -16.51 -2.68
N ILE A 59 -11.98 -15.22 -2.57
CA ILE A 59 -10.97 -14.21 -2.23
C ILE A 59 -10.83 -14.05 -0.72
N SER A 60 -11.89 -14.32 0.04
CA SER A 60 -11.91 -14.17 1.50
C SER A 60 -10.93 -15.07 2.27
N ILE A 61 -10.39 -16.10 1.63
CA ILE A 61 -9.42 -17.02 2.24
C ILE A 61 -7.99 -16.50 2.17
N PHE A 62 -7.72 -15.50 1.32
CA PHE A 62 -6.38 -14.95 1.11
C PHE A 62 -6.18 -13.68 1.94
N ASN A 63 -4.99 -13.56 2.55
CA ASN A 63 -4.54 -12.31 3.14
C ASN A 63 -4.02 -11.35 2.05
N ASP A 64 -3.85 -10.07 2.38
CA ASP A 64 -3.45 -9.03 1.41
C ASP A 64 -2.19 -9.39 0.61
N LYS A 65 -1.22 -10.07 1.26
CA LYS A 65 0.04 -10.52 0.63
C LYS A 65 -0.11 -11.72 -0.29
N GLU A 66 -1.02 -12.62 0.01
CA GLU A 66 -1.29 -13.79 -0.83
C GLU A 66 -2.09 -13.38 -2.06
N LEU A 67 -3.04 -12.46 -1.89
CA LEU A 67 -3.78 -11.86 -3.00
C LEU A 67 -2.86 -11.07 -3.95
N GLU A 68 -1.93 -10.29 -3.38
CA GLU A 68 -0.89 -9.58 -4.15
C GLU A 68 -0.06 -10.56 -4.99
N LEU A 69 0.36 -11.68 -4.39
CA LEU A 69 1.14 -12.72 -5.06
C LEU A 69 0.35 -13.45 -6.14
N LEU A 70 -0.93 -13.73 -5.89
CA LEU A 70 -1.83 -14.37 -6.85
C LEU A 70 -2.01 -13.53 -8.11
N ILE A 71 -2.17 -12.21 -7.95
CA ILE A 71 -2.37 -11.27 -9.07
C ILE A 71 -1.06 -11.00 -9.81
N SER A 72 0.04 -10.83 -9.07
CA SER A 72 1.35 -10.43 -9.64
C SER A 72 2.17 -11.61 -10.19
N GLY A 73 1.82 -12.84 -9.79
CA GLY A 73 2.62 -14.04 -10.05
C GLY A 73 3.79 -14.19 -9.07
N LEU A 74 4.32 -15.41 -8.98
CA LEU A 74 5.51 -15.70 -8.19
C LEU A 74 6.73 -15.07 -8.88
N PRO A 75 7.49 -14.17 -8.21
CA PRO A 75 8.75 -13.74 -8.76
C PRO A 75 9.71 -14.94 -8.79
N GLU A 76 10.22 -15.29 -9.97
CA GLU A 76 11.38 -16.19 -10.05
C GLU A 76 12.55 -15.48 -9.37
N ILE A 77 12.87 -15.90 -8.14
CA ILE A 77 14.01 -15.37 -7.40
C ILE A 77 15.26 -15.90 -8.10
N ASP A 78 15.75 -15.15 -9.09
CA ASP A 78 17.06 -15.42 -9.66
C ASP A 78 18.12 -15.16 -8.58
N SER A 79 18.98 -16.14 -8.35
CA SER A 79 20.14 -16.10 -7.44
C SER A 79 21.09 -14.92 -7.68
N LYS A 80 20.89 -14.13 -8.75
CA LYS A 80 21.53 -12.82 -8.99
C LYS A 80 21.12 -11.71 -8.04
N TRP A 81 19.99 -11.82 -7.34
CA TRP A 81 19.51 -10.79 -6.41
C TRP A 81 20.45 -10.57 -5.22
N THR A 82 21.15 -11.62 -4.76
CA THR A 82 22.20 -11.51 -3.73
C THR A 82 23.43 -10.75 -4.22
N CYS A 83 23.66 -10.69 -5.54
CA CYS A 83 24.77 -9.95 -6.12
C CYS A 83 24.51 -8.43 -6.03
N PHE A 84 23.31 -7.96 -6.37
CA PHE A 84 22.99 -6.52 -6.29
C PHE A 84 22.94 -5.99 -4.85
N SER A 85 22.44 -6.76 -3.90
CA SER A 85 22.41 -6.33 -2.49
C SER A 85 23.79 -6.37 -1.82
N THR A 86 24.72 -7.19 -2.32
CA THR A 86 26.09 -7.31 -1.76
C THR A 86 27.09 -6.36 -2.44
N ILE A 87 26.92 -6.05 -3.73
CA ILE A 87 27.81 -5.15 -4.49
C ILE A 87 27.85 -3.73 -3.90
N ALA A 88 26.77 -3.29 -3.24
CA ALA A 88 26.75 -1.98 -2.58
C ALA A 88 27.54 -1.94 -1.26
N VAL A 89 27.91 -3.07 -0.66
CA VAL A 89 28.52 -3.12 0.69
C VAL A 89 29.94 -3.69 0.69
N TYR A 90 30.32 -4.54 -0.27
CA TYR A 90 31.69 -5.04 -0.37
C TYR A 90 32.13 -5.20 -1.84
N THR A 91 32.82 -4.18 -2.37
CA THR A 91 33.74 -4.39 -3.50
C THR A 91 35.14 -4.55 -2.93
N PRO A 92 35.74 -5.76 -3.01
CA PRO A 92 36.90 -5.88 -3.89
C PRO A 92 36.96 -7.28 -4.55
N CYS A 93 36.11 -7.57 -5.53
CA CYS A 93 36.30 -8.79 -6.36
C CYS A 93 36.45 -8.52 -7.86
N CYS A 94 36.39 -7.27 -8.32
CA CYS A 94 36.56 -6.95 -9.75
C CYS A 94 38.03 -6.82 -10.21
N PHE A 95 39.03 -7.14 -9.37
CA PHE A 95 40.44 -6.90 -9.72
C PHE A 95 41.20 -8.09 -10.35
N LEU A 96 40.57 -9.25 -10.58
CA LEU A 96 41.28 -10.45 -11.07
C LEU A 96 40.59 -11.18 -12.22
N ARG A 97 40.05 -10.45 -13.20
CA ARG A 97 39.64 -11.06 -14.48
C ARG A 97 40.01 -10.26 -15.73
N SER A 98 41.15 -9.57 -15.67
CA SER A 98 41.87 -9.08 -16.87
C SER A 98 43.14 -9.90 -17.19
N PHE A 99 43.31 -11.07 -16.58
CA PHE A 99 44.27 -12.08 -17.01
C PHE A 99 43.53 -13.37 -17.35
N LEU A 100 42.86 -13.36 -18.49
CA LEU A 100 42.76 -14.44 -19.49
C LEU A 100 41.90 -13.95 -20.65
#